data_AF-A0A427KCZ9-F1
#
_entry.id   AF-A0A427KCZ9-F1
#
_cell.length_a   1.000
_cell.length_b   1.000
_cell.length_c   1.000
_cell.angle_alpha   90.00
_cell.angle_beta   90.00
_cell.angle_gamma   90.00
#
_symmetry.space_group_name_H-M   'P 1'
#
loop_
_entity.id
_entity.type
_entity.pdbx_description
1 polymer ?
#
loop_
_entity_poly.entity_id
_entity_poly.type
_entity_poly.pdbx_seq_one_letter_code
_entity_poly.pdbx_strand_id
1 'polypeptide(L)'
;MHDLTKLLIERDTQQHKAELEKLREENLRLLQQVSDKIDNAEAKITESAINKTLSVLDNSRKWILGMFAVFATVLTLAGFVGISGVSSKMTAIVTDKVNGWLRFDDENSGGYRVMDELRTSALLDSLTLRFARDNARGGGSQPHLNAAETQRLMAIILNPASDDYQFRDALHLIIASRGIFGRVMADDTGKKIADILGDKAFNNDKKVAVLEAMKMERSLYPLTLQMLDDSSGRYDESILTDAFTNVRQFDEQRARQFAEANLNTFKSPRNRVELASYLIDIGADGPEIDRLIAELRRQQQAQQQESYVWSGYYPSLIFARIEHGLKAAAPDVPALARFISTQMDKGLQLALSDFSNGKPYLHFSLDKTSSAVKQPESLFGNAALVDAIVKAQPLTAGRLQKVSDFFQTTDRGLWVTTLMMTPAATTQLTLADGRKAQGDEILDRVWLRVEEKAGQPALIASWREKTGSVYEGIVTDIVNGEQAHFLVEFNSWQLSNYTWKTDPIEELY
;
A
#
# COMPACT_ATOMS: atom_id res chain seq x y z
N MET A 1 -19.95 84.60 -11.06
CA MET A 1 -19.78 83.40 -11.91
C MET A 1 -18.41 82.72 -11.80
N HIS A 2 -17.46 83.19 -10.98
CA HIS A 2 -16.15 82.54 -10.76
C HIS A 2 -16.08 81.68 -9.48
N ASP A 3 -16.98 81.88 -8.53
CA ASP A 3 -17.00 81.13 -7.26
C ASP A 3 -17.78 79.80 -7.36
N LEU A 4 -18.82 79.75 -8.23
CA LEU A 4 -19.65 78.56 -8.41
C LEU A 4 -18.88 77.41 -9.07
N THR A 5 -17.97 77.71 -10.00
CA THR A 5 -17.18 76.71 -10.74
C THR A 5 -16.09 76.10 -9.88
N LYS A 6 -15.49 76.89 -8.98
CA LYS A 6 -14.50 76.41 -8.01
C LYS A 6 -15.17 75.52 -6.95
N LEU A 7 -16.34 75.93 -6.45
CA LEU A 7 -17.19 75.12 -5.58
C LEU A 7 -17.69 73.84 -6.25
N LEU A 8 -18.03 73.86 -7.55
CA LEU A 8 -18.44 72.66 -8.28
C LEU A 8 -17.28 71.68 -8.51
N ILE A 9 -16.08 72.17 -8.83
CA ILE A 9 -14.87 71.34 -8.99
C ILE A 9 -14.43 70.76 -7.64
N GLU A 10 -14.50 71.53 -6.56
CA GLU A 10 -14.16 71.11 -5.20
C GLU A 10 -15.20 70.11 -4.64
N ARG A 11 -16.48 70.29 -5.00
CA ARG A 11 -17.55 69.31 -4.71
C ARG A 11 -17.36 68.01 -5.50
N ASP A 12 -17.01 68.07 -6.79
CA ASP A 12 -16.75 66.89 -7.62
C ASP A 12 -15.51 66.13 -7.17
N THR A 13 -14.43 66.84 -6.80
CA THR A 13 -13.23 66.19 -6.24
C THR A 13 -13.49 65.58 -4.88
N GLN A 14 -14.32 66.20 -4.03
CA GLN A 14 -14.77 65.58 -2.78
C GLN A 14 -15.69 64.39 -3.02
N GLN A 15 -16.61 64.45 -3.99
CA GLN A 15 -17.47 63.32 -4.36
C GLN A 15 -16.66 62.14 -4.91
N HIS A 16 -15.70 62.38 -5.80
CA HIS A 16 -14.85 61.32 -6.35
C HIS A 16 -13.86 60.75 -5.33
N LYS A 17 -13.35 61.57 -4.42
CA LYS A 17 -12.55 61.09 -3.29
C LYS A 17 -13.39 60.25 -2.33
N ALA A 18 -14.62 60.67 -2.05
CA ALA A 18 -15.57 59.91 -1.24
C ALA A 18 -16.02 58.62 -1.92
N GLU A 19 -16.18 58.59 -3.24
CA GLU A 19 -16.46 57.35 -4.01
C GLU A 19 -15.27 56.38 -3.97
N LEU A 20 -14.04 56.89 -4.07
CA LEU A 20 -12.82 56.09 -3.91
C LEU A 20 -12.64 55.55 -2.49
N GLU A 21 -12.94 56.36 -1.47
CA GLU A 21 -12.93 55.94 -0.07
C GLU A 21 -14.04 54.93 0.21
N LYS A 22 -15.23 55.14 -0.37
CA LYS A 22 -16.36 54.21 -0.26
C LYS A 22 -16.08 52.88 -0.96
N LEU A 23 -15.49 52.89 -2.15
CA LEU A 23 -15.06 51.67 -2.84
C LEU A 23 -13.93 50.95 -2.09
N ARG A 24 -13.07 51.71 -1.38
CA ARG A 24 -12.03 51.15 -0.49
C ARG A 24 -12.66 50.51 0.75
N GLU A 25 -13.63 51.16 1.38
CA GLU A 25 -14.36 50.62 2.53
C GLU A 25 -15.24 49.43 2.18
N GLU A 26 -15.93 49.46 1.03
CA GLU A 26 -16.74 48.33 0.54
C GLU A 26 -15.84 47.13 0.20
N ASN A 27 -14.66 47.35 -0.41
CA ASN A 27 -13.67 46.30 -0.60
C ASN A 27 -13.08 45.78 0.72
N LEU A 28 -12.75 46.66 1.67
CA LEU A 28 -12.30 46.25 3.01
C LEU A 28 -13.36 45.41 3.74
N ARG A 29 -14.64 45.79 3.62
CA ARG A 29 -15.76 45.07 4.24
C ARG A 29 -16.00 43.71 3.58
N LEU A 30 -15.90 43.64 2.25
CA LEU A 30 -15.98 42.38 1.51
C LEU A 30 -14.79 41.47 1.86
N LEU A 31 -13.58 42.03 2.00
CA LEU A 31 -12.39 41.33 2.45
C LEU A 31 -12.55 40.79 3.87
N GLN A 32 -13.15 41.57 4.78
CA GLN A 32 -13.40 41.14 6.14
C GLN A 32 -14.46 40.05 6.19
N GLN A 33 -15.53 40.17 5.39
CA GLN A 33 -16.52 39.09 5.24
C GLN A 33 -15.95 37.81 4.61
N VAL A 34 -14.95 37.92 3.74
CA VAL A 34 -14.25 36.76 3.15
C VAL A 34 -13.27 36.17 4.16
N SER A 35 -12.50 36.98 4.88
CA SER A 35 -11.62 36.55 5.97
C SER A 35 -12.40 35.87 7.09
N ASP A 36 -13.49 36.47 7.57
CA ASP A 36 -14.34 35.90 8.62
C ASP A 36 -15.03 34.60 8.20
N LYS A 37 -15.25 34.41 6.88
CA LYS A 37 -15.74 33.14 6.32
C LYS A 37 -14.64 32.11 6.16
N ILE A 38 -13.40 32.53 5.89
CA ILE A 38 -12.20 31.68 5.84
C ILE A 38 -11.85 31.20 7.25
N ASP A 39 -11.82 32.09 8.24
CA ASP A 39 -11.53 31.77 9.64
C ASP A 39 -12.61 30.87 10.26
N ASN A 40 -13.89 31.06 9.87
CA ASN A 40 -14.97 30.13 10.24
C ASN A 40 -14.87 28.77 9.56
N ALA A 41 -14.26 28.69 8.37
CA ALA A 41 -14.03 27.42 7.68
C ALA A 41 -12.81 26.69 8.28
N GLU A 42 -11.78 27.42 8.70
CA GLU A 42 -10.59 26.94 9.41
C GLU A 42 -10.94 26.30 10.76
N ALA A 43 -11.91 26.86 11.49
CA ALA A 43 -12.37 26.32 12.77
C ALA A 43 -13.19 25.01 12.69
N LYS A 44 -13.62 24.58 11.49
CA LYS A 44 -14.59 23.49 11.30
C LYS A 44 -14.02 22.20 10.68
N ILE A 45 -12.73 22.14 10.38
CA ILE A 45 -12.12 21.03 9.63
C ILE A 45 -10.89 20.46 10.37
N THR A 46 -10.85 19.13 10.49
CA THR A 46 -9.86 18.34 11.25
C THR A 46 -8.44 18.37 10.63
N GLU A 47 -7.43 18.23 11.50
CA GLU A 47 -6.00 18.56 11.36
C GLU A 47 -5.23 18.02 10.13
N SER A 48 -5.73 17.02 9.40
CA SER A 48 -5.05 16.49 8.19
C SER A 48 -5.31 17.32 6.91
N ALA A 49 -6.42 18.07 6.85
CA ALA A 49 -6.71 18.99 5.74
C ALA A 49 -5.87 20.28 5.81
N ILE A 50 -5.25 20.57 6.97
CA ILE A 50 -4.63 21.87 7.28
C ILE A 50 -3.47 22.18 6.33
N ASN A 51 -2.53 21.26 6.07
CA ASN A 51 -1.35 21.61 5.24
C ASN A 51 -1.65 21.77 3.74
N LYS A 52 -2.67 21.06 3.20
CA LYS A 52 -3.04 21.13 1.78
C LYS A 52 -3.90 22.36 1.47
N THR A 53 -4.85 22.69 2.34
CA THR A 53 -5.68 23.89 2.18
C THR A 53 -4.86 25.15 2.42
N LEU A 54 -3.88 25.13 3.33
CA LEU A 54 -2.99 26.26 3.59
C LEU A 54 -2.10 26.64 2.41
N SER A 55 -1.57 25.71 1.60
CA SER A 55 -0.71 26.10 0.45
C SER A 55 -1.50 26.75 -0.70
N VAL A 56 -2.73 26.28 -0.93
CA VAL A 56 -3.69 26.86 -1.88
C VAL A 56 -4.24 28.21 -1.37
N LEU A 57 -4.47 28.32 -0.06
CA LEU A 57 -4.78 29.60 0.62
C LEU A 57 -3.59 30.57 0.54
N ASP A 58 -2.35 30.09 0.64
CA ASP A 58 -1.17 30.93 0.59
C ASP A 58 -0.88 31.43 -0.84
N ASN A 59 -1.16 30.61 -1.87
CA ASN A 59 -1.11 31.04 -3.28
C ASN A 59 -2.24 32.02 -3.65
N SER A 60 -3.46 31.79 -3.15
CA SER A 60 -4.57 32.75 -3.33
C SER A 60 -4.36 34.04 -2.52
N ARG A 61 -3.75 33.96 -1.33
CA ARG A 61 -3.30 35.12 -0.54
C ARG A 61 -2.16 35.88 -1.23
N LYS A 62 -1.19 35.19 -1.84
CA LYS A 62 -0.13 35.79 -2.68
C LYS A 62 -0.70 36.44 -3.94
N TRP A 63 -1.74 35.86 -4.54
CA TRP A 63 -2.47 36.45 -5.67
C TRP A 63 -3.24 37.72 -5.27
N ILE A 64 -3.93 37.72 -4.12
CA ILE A 64 -4.57 38.92 -3.53
C ILE A 64 -3.51 39.99 -3.18
N LEU A 65 -2.37 39.59 -2.59
CA LEU A 65 -1.25 40.49 -2.30
C LEU A 65 -0.60 41.03 -3.58
N GLY A 66 -0.51 40.23 -4.64
CA GLY A 66 -0.08 40.65 -5.97
C GLY A 66 -1.01 41.70 -6.59
N MET A 67 -2.33 41.54 -6.40
CA MET A 67 -3.34 42.56 -6.75
C MET A 67 -3.09 43.87 -5.97
N PHE A 68 -2.76 43.81 -4.68
CA PHE A 68 -2.40 44.98 -3.87
C PHE A 68 -1.09 45.66 -4.32
N ALA A 69 -0.07 44.90 -4.71
CA ALA A 69 1.20 45.45 -5.20
C ALA A 69 1.02 46.23 -6.52
N VAL A 70 0.17 45.74 -7.43
CA VAL A 70 -0.19 46.45 -8.67
C VAL A 70 -0.98 47.72 -8.37
N PHE A 71 -1.98 47.66 -7.46
CA PHE A 71 -2.74 48.84 -7.03
C PHE A 71 -1.85 49.90 -6.34
N ALA A 72 -0.94 49.47 -5.46
CA ALA A 72 -0.01 50.36 -4.78
C ALA A 72 0.95 51.04 -5.77
N THR A 73 1.54 50.29 -6.71
CA THR A 73 2.46 50.84 -7.72
C THR A 73 1.79 51.89 -8.62
N VAL A 74 0.51 51.70 -8.95
CA VAL A 74 -0.28 52.67 -9.73
C VAL A 74 -0.64 53.92 -8.91
N LEU A 75 -0.94 53.78 -7.62
CA LEU A 75 -1.18 54.91 -6.70
C LEU A 75 0.10 55.73 -6.45
N THR A 76 1.26 55.09 -6.35
CA THR A 76 2.56 55.78 -6.21
C THR A 76 2.94 56.54 -7.49
N LEU A 77 2.63 55.98 -8.67
CA LEU A 77 2.81 56.66 -9.95
C LEU A 77 1.84 57.85 -10.14
N ALA A 78 0.62 57.75 -9.62
CA ALA A 78 -0.33 58.88 -9.59
C ALA A 78 0.09 60.00 -8.63
N GLY A 79 0.84 59.68 -7.57
CA GLY A 79 1.41 60.66 -6.63
C GLY A 79 2.65 61.39 -7.14
N PHE A 80 3.39 60.82 -8.09
CA PHE A 80 4.64 61.40 -8.61
C PHE A 80 4.45 62.27 -9.87
N VAL A 81 3.32 62.11 -10.59
CA VAL A 81 3.03 62.86 -11.82
C VAL A 81 1.89 63.84 -11.52
N GLY A 82 2.24 65.12 -11.37
CA GLY A 82 1.31 66.21 -11.07
C GLY A 82 0.08 66.24 -12.00
N ILE A 83 -1.07 66.52 -11.38
CA ILE A 83 -2.41 66.50 -11.99
C ILE A 83 -2.55 67.66 -12.99
N SER A 84 -2.25 67.40 -14.26
CA SER A 84 -2.87 68.07 -15.40
C SER A 84 -2.64 67.26 -16.67
N GLY A 85 -3.63 66.42 -17.05
CA GLY A 85 -3.70 65.87 -18.41
C GLY A 85 -3.74 64.34 -18.60
N VAL A 86 -3.90 63.53 -17.54
CA VAL A 86 -3.80 62.06 -17.66
C VAL A 86 -5.01 61.30 -17.07
N SER A 87 -6.25 61.79 -17.22
CA SER A 87 -7.41 61.06 -16.67
C SER A 87 -7.91 59.91 -17.57
N SER A 88 -7.91 60.08 -18.90
CA SER A 88 -8.49 59.06 -19.80
C SER A 88 -7.54 57.89 -20.10
N LYS A 89 -6.23 58.16 -20.30
CA LYS A 89 -5.23 57.12 -20.62
C LYS A 89 -4.90 56.24 -19.42
N MET A 90 -4.89 56.78 -18.21
CA MET A 90 -4.56 56.02 -17.00
C MET A 90 -5.72 55.12 -16.58
N THR A 91 -6.95 55.62 -16.68
CA THR A 91 -8.16 54.81 -16.50
C THR A 91 -8.26 53.71 -17.56
N ALA A 92 -7.92 54.00 -18.82
CA ALA A 92 -7.88 52.98 -19.88
C ALA A 92 -6.82 51.90 -19.63
N ILE A 93 -5.59 52.26 -19.22
CA ILE A 93 -4.52 51.29 -18.93
C ILE A 93 -4.84 50.43 -17.69
N VAL A 94 -5.44 51.03 -16.66
CA VAL A 94 -5.90 50.32 -15.45
C VAL A 94 -7.05 49.38 -15.82
N THR A 95 -8.07 49.87 -16.51
CA THR A 95 -9.21 49.06 -16.95
C THR A 95 -8.80 47.95 -17.90
N ASP A 96 -7.85 48.17 -18.82
CA ASP A 96 -7.39 47.16 -19.78
C ASP A 96 -6.51 46.09 -19.13
N LYS A 97 -5.63 46.47 -18.19
CA LYS A 97 -4.85 45.49 -17.40
C LYS A 97 -5.72 44.74 -16.39
N VAL A 98 -6.66 45.42 -15.73
CA VAL A 98 -7.60 44.82 -14.78
C VAL A 98 -8.60 43.92 -15.50
N ASN A 99 -9.15 44.34 -16.64
CA ASN A 99 -10.02 43.49 -17.46
C ASN A 99 -9.24 42.31 -18.06
N GLY A 100 -8.02 42.51 -18.55
CA GLY A 100 -7.15 41.42 -19.01
C GLY A 100 -6.78 40.43 -17.91
N TRP A 101 -6.72 40.86 -16.64
CA TRP A 101 -6.43 40.00 -15.49
C TRP A 101 -7.68 39.37 -14.84
N LEU A 102 -8.85 40.01 -14.91
CA LEU A 102 -10.14 39.55 -14.35
C LEU A 102 -11.00 38.78 -15.37
N ARG A 103 -10.55 38.65 -16.62
CA ARG A 103 -11.26 37.89 -17.65
C ARG A 103 -11.30 36.40 -17.30
N PHE A 104 -12.45 35.91 -16.86
CA PHE A 104 -12.66 34.49 -16.56
C PHE A 104 -12.88 33.63 -17.81
N ASP A 105 -12.72 34.21 -18.99
CA ASP A 105 -12.97 33.66 -20.32
C ASP A 105 -11.72 33.61 -21.21
N ASP A 106 -10.58 34.16 -20.75
CA ASP A 106 -9.29 34.13 -21.44
C ASP A 106 -8.30 33.19 -20.70
N GLU A 107 -7.87 32.13 -21.37
CA GLU A 107 -6.99 31.09 -20.84
C GLU A 107 -5.64 31.62 -20.32
N ASN A 108 -5.18 32.77 -20.82
CA ASN A 108 -3.91 33.38 -20.42
C ASN A 108 -4.03 34.38 -19.26
N SER A 109 -5.24 34.68 -18.80
CA SER A 109 -5.47 35.61 -17.69
C SER A 109 -5.15 34.97 -16.33
N GLY A 110 -4.77 35.80 -15.35
CA GLY A 110 -4.57 35.34 -13.98
C GLY A 110 -5.86 34.86 -13.31
N GLY A 111 -7.00 35.49 -13.62
CA GLY A 111 -8.33 35.13 -13.08
C GLY A 111 -8.87 33.80 -13.59
N TYR A 112 -8.67 33.49 -14.87
CA TYR A 112 -9.00 32.17 -15.41
C TYR A 112 -8.16 31.08 -14.76
N ARG A 113 -6.83 31.25 -14.65
CA ARG A 113 -5.93 30.26 -14.06
C ARG A 113 -6.26 29.93 -12.60
N VAL A 114 -6.53 30.95 -11.77
CA VAL A 114 -6.91 30.73 -10.36
C VAL A 114 -8.29 30.09 -10.25
N MET A 115 -9.26 30.49 -11.07
CA MET A 115 -10.58 29.84 -11.10
C MET A 115 -10.51 28.40 -11.64
N ASP A 116 -9.65 28.13 -12.61
CA ASP A 116 -9.42 26.82 -13.18
C ASP A 116 -8.73 25.89 -12.17
N GLU A 117 -7.73 26.39 -11.42
CA GLU A 117 -7.11 25.68 -10.29
C GLU A 117 -8.11 25.41 -9.16
N LEU A 118 -8.90 26.40 -8.74
CA LEU A 118 -9.92 26.23 -7.71
C LEU A 118 -11.03 25.25 -8.14
N ARG A 119 -11.47 25.32 -9.41
CA ARG A 119 -12.44 24.37 -9.98
C ARG A 119 -11.87 22.96 -10.06
N THR A 120 -10.60 22.83 -10.45
CA THR A 120 -9.89 21.54 -10.52
C THR A 120 -9.76 20.92 -9.14
N SER A 121 -9.28 21.67 -8.13
CA SER A 121 -9.14 21.17 -6.77
C SER A 121 -10.51 20.84 -6.14
N ALA A 122 -11.52 21.70 -6.31
CA ALA A 122 -12.88 21.42 -5.82
C ALA A 122 -13.51 20.19 -6.49
N LEU A 123 -13.24 19.97 -7.79
CA LEU A 123 -13.67 18.77 -8.50
C LEU A 123 -13.00 17.53 -7.91
N LEU A 124 -11.67 17.52 -7.79
CA LEU A 124 -10.90 16.39 -7.24
C LEU A 124 -11.31 16.06 -5.81
N ASP A 125 -11.49 17.07 -4.95
CA ASP A 125 -11.95 16.89 -3.58
C ASP A 125 -13.37 16.31 -3.55
N SER A 126 -14.27 16.84 -4.38
CA SER A 126 -15.66 16.34 -4.43
C SER A 126 -15.75 14.89 -4.92
N LEU A 127 -14.91 14.50 -5.89
CA LEU A 127 -14.85 13.15 -6.43
C LEU A 127 -14.22 12.18 -5.43
N THR A 128 -13.13 12.59 -4.79
CA THR A 128 -12.46 11.80 -3.75
C THR A 128 -13.38 11.58 -2.54
N LEU A 129 -14.12 12.61 -2.11
CA LEU A 129 -15.07 12.49 -1.01
C LEU A 129 -16.31 11.66 -1.38
N ARG A 130 -16.78 11.77 -2.64
CA ARG A 130 -17.83 10.88 -3.18
C ARG A 130 -17.37 9.43 -3.14
N PHE A 131 -16.15 9.16 -3.62
CA PHE A 131 -15.55 7.82 -3.62
C PHE A 131 -15.35 7.25 -2.22
N ALA A 132 -14.78 8.01 -1.29
CA ALA A 132 -14.59 7.59 0.10
C ALA A 132 -15.92 7.25 0.79
N ARG A 133 -16.98 8.04 0.51
CA ARG A 133 -18.32 7.82 1.07
C ARG A 133 -19.00 6.58 0.49
N ASP A 134 -18.82 6.32 -0.80
CA ASP A 134 -19.43 5.17 -1.46
C ASP A 134 -18.75 3.86 -1.02
N ASN A 135 -17.42 3.87 -0.84
CA ASN A 135 -16.67 2.76 -0.23
C ASN A 135 -17.10 2.49 1.22
N ALA A 136 -17.26 3.53 2.05
CA ALA A 136 -17.68 3.39 3.44
C ALA A 136 -19.11 2.82 3.62
N ARG A 137 -19.93 2.83 2.56
CA ARG A 137 -21.33 2.36 2.57
C ARG A 137 -21.53 0.98 1.95
N GLY A 138 -20.44 0.29 1.58
CA GLY A 138 -20.52 -1.01 0.89
C GLY A 138 -21.05 -0.91 -0.55
N GLY A 139 -20.98 0.28 -1.17
CA GLY A 139 -21.19 0.45 -2.60
C GLY A 139 -20.03 -0.16 -3.40
N GLY A 140 -20.25 -0.42 -4.70
CA GLY A 140 -19.20 -0.92 -5.58
C GLY A 140 -17.95 -0.05 -5.51
N SER A 141 -16.78 -0.69 -5.48
CA SER A 141 -15.46 -0.07 -5.27
C SER A 141 -14.95 0.79 -6.44
N GLN A 142 -15.83 1.17 -7.36
CA GLN A 142 -15.50 1.86 -8.59
C GLN A 142 -16.17 3.23 -8.58
N PRO A 143 -15.41 4.35 -8.67
CA PRO A 143 -16.02 5.66 -8.83
C PRO A 143 -16.73 5.71 -10.19
N HIS A 144 -18.04 5.89 -10.17
CA HIS A 144 -18.79 6.19 -11.38
C HIS A 144 -18.46 7.62 -11.82
N LEU A 145 -17.73 7.74 -12.93
CA LEU A 145 -17.44 9.01 -13.58
C LEU A 145 -18.37 9.22 -14.77
N ASN A 146 -18.94 10.40 -14.90
CA ASN A 146 -19.64 10.79 -16.12
C ASN A 146 -18.65 11.27 -17.20
N ALA A 147 -19.12 11.43 -18.44
CA ALA A 147 -18.26 11.81 -19.57
C ALA A 147 -17.51 13.14 -19.36
N ALA A 148 -18.13 14.13 -18.72
CA ALA A 148 -17.52 15.43 -18.46
C ALA A 148 -16.44 15.35 -17.36
N GLU A 149 -16.70 14.57 -16.30
CA GLU A 149 -15.72 14.27 -15.25
C GLU A 149 -14.51 13.54 -15.84
N THR A 150 -14.73 12.50 -16.65
CA THR A 150 -13.66 11.77 -17.35
C THR A 150 -12.84 12.69 -18.26
N GLN A 151 -13.50 13.53 -19.06
CA GLN A 151 -12.82 14.46 -19.96
C GLN A 151 -11.96 15.47 -19.18
N ARG A 152 -12.47 15.99 -18.06
CA ARG A 152 -11.75 16.97 -17.24
C ARG A 152 -10.56 16.35 -16.52
N LEU A 153 -10.70 15.14 -15.97
CA LEU A 153 -9.60 14.41 -15.37
C LEU A 153 -8.52 14.04 -16.41
N MET A 154 -8.92 13.61 -17.61
CA MET A 154 -7.99 13.36 -18.71
C MET A 154 -7.26 14.63 -19.16
N ALA A 155 -7.91 15.79 -19.13
CA ALA A 155 -7.26 17.07 -19.45
C ALA A 155 -6.16 17.43 -18.42
N ILE A 156 -6.37 17.09 -17.14
CA ILE A 156 -5.36 17.26 -16.08
C ILE A 156 -4.19 16.30 -16.31
N ILE A 157 -4.48 15.02 -16.56
CA ILE A 157 -3.47 13.97 -16.76
C ILE A 157 -2.62 14.25 -18.00
N LEU A 158 -3.23 14.65 -19.12
CA LEU A 158 -2.52 14.87 -20.39
C LEU A 158 -1.83 16.23 -20.48
N ASN A 159 -1.92 17.07 -19.46
CA ASN A 159 -1.22 18.36 -19.42
C ASN A 159 0.12 18.22 -18.64
N PRO A 160 1.28 18.36 -19.31
CA PRO A 160 2.58 18.26 -18.65
C PRO A 160 2.79 19.31 -17.55
N ALA A 161 2.11 20.47 -17.65
CA ALA A 161 2.23 21.57 -16.70
C ALA A 161 1.30 21.47 -15.48
N SER A 162 0.42 20.46 -15.41
CA SER A 162 -0.40 20.21 -14.22
C SER A 162 0.46 19.99 -12.98
N ASP A 163 -0.04 20.38 -11.82
CA ASP A 163 0.62 20.07 -10.54
C ASP A 163 0.72 18.55 -10.32
N ASP A 164 1.82 18.09 -9.71
CA ASP A 164 2.08 16.65 -9.51
C ASP A 164 1.03 15.98 -8.62
N TYR A 165 0.47 16.69 -7.62
CA TYR A 165 -0.59 16.14 -6.78
C TYR A 165 -1.90 16.04 -7.54
N GLN A 166 -2.27 17.09 -8.28
CA GLN A 166 -3.49 17.07 -9.11
C GLN A 166 -3.42 15.98 -10.19
N PHE A 167 -2.24 15.78 -10.76
CA PHE A 167 -1.97 14.69 -11.70
C PHE A 167 -2.21 13.32 -11.05
N ARG A 168 -1.61 13.06 -9.88
CA ARG A 168 -1.73 11.78 -9.17
C ARG A 168 -3.18 11.51 -8.76
N ASP A 169 -3.86 12.48 -8.19
CA ASP A 169 -5.26 12.32 -7.76
C ASP A 169 -6.19 12.05 -8.96
N ALA A 170 -6.02 12.79 -10.05
CA ALA A 170 -6.78 12.57 -11.28
C ALA A 170 -6.51 11.20 -11.89
N LEU A 171 -5.25 10.77 -11.90
CA LEU A 171 -4.82 9.46 -12.39
C LEU A 171 -5.45 8.34 -11.56
N HIS A 172 -5.37 8.41 -10.23
CA HIS A 172 -5.99 7.42 -9.35
C HIS A 172 -7.50 7.31 -9.55
N LEU A 173 -8.21 8.44 -9.65
CA LEU A 173 -9.66 8.45 -9.88
C LEU A 173 -10.03 7.83 -11.25
N ILE A 174 -9.30 8.16 -12.31
CA ILE A 174 -9.55 7.57 -13.63
C ILE A 174 -9.26 6.07 -13.63
N ILE A 175 -8.11 5.64 -13.10
CA ILE A 175 -7.77 4.22 -13.09
C ILE A 175 -8.77 3.43 -12.25
N ALA A 176 -9.12 3.92 -11.05
CA ALA A 176 -10.14 3.28 -10.21
C ALA A 176 -11.49 3.16 -10.93
N SER A 177 -11.91 4.18 -11.69
CA SER A 177 -13.19 4.16 -12.43
C SER A 177 -13.26 3.09 -13.52
N ARG A 178 -12.10 2.69 -14.07
CA ARG A 178 -11.99 1.71 -15.17
C ARG A 178 -12.10 0.27 -14.67
N GLY A 179 -11.89 0.04 -13.38
CA GLY A 179 -12.14 -1.25 -12.74
C GLY A 179 -11.39 -2.42 -13.37
N ILE A 180 -12.04 -3.59 -13.47
CA ILE A 180 -11.45 -4.80 -14.05
C ILE A 180 -11.27 -4.67 -15.58
N PHE A 181 -12.07 -3.84 -16.25
CA PHE A 181 -12.01 -3.69 -17.71
C PHE A 181 -10.68 -3.08 -18.17
N GLY A 182 -10.12 -2.11 -17.45
CA GLY A 182 -8.79 -1.58 -17.78
C GLY A 182 -7.66 -2.62 -17.67
N ARG A 183 -7.81 -3.60 -16.79
CA ARG A 183 -6.86 -4.71 -16.63
C ARG A 183 -6.89 -5.69 -17.79
N VAL A 184 -8.08 -5.96 -18.32
CA VAL A 184 -8.28 -6.99 -19.35
C VAL A 184 -8.19 -6.41 -20.76
N MET A 185 -8.65 -5.17 -20.96
CA MET A 185 -8.78 -4.53 -22.26
C MET A 185 -7.87 -3.32 -22.38
N ALA A 186 -7.12 -3.25 -23.48
CA ALA A 186 -6.36 -2.05 -23.82
C ALA A 186 -7.29 -0.99 -24.43
N ASP A 187 -7.96 -0.21 -23.58
CA ASP A 187 -8.86 0.87 -24.00
C ASP A 187 -8.10 2.16 -24.41
N ASP A 188 -8.80 3.07 -25.07
CA ASP A 188 -8.22 4.32 -25.59
C ASP A 188 -7.77 5.28 -24.49
N THR A 189 -8.42 5.24 -23.33
CA THR A 189 -8.06 6.08 -22.17
C THR A 189 -6.71 5.63 -21.62
N GLY A 190 -6.55 4.33 -21.35
CA GLY A 190 -5.31 3.75 -20.88
C GLY A 190 -4.17 3.91 -21.87
N LYS A 191 -4.42 3.82 -23.19
CA LYS A 191 -3.38 4.08 -24.20
C LYS A 191 -2.86 5.52 -24.12
N LYS A 192 -3.77 6.50 -24.06
CA LYS A 192 -3.41 7.92 -23.93
C LYS A 192 -2.60 8.20 -22.65
N ILE A 193 -2.94 7.54 -21.55
CA ILE A 193 -2.18 7.67 -20.29
C ILE A 193 -0.81 6.97 -20.42
N ALA A 194 -0.74 5.78 -21.03
CA ALA A 194 0.51 5.07 -21.23
C ALA A 194 1.50 5.86 -22.11
N ASP A 195 1.01 6.57 -23.13
CA ASP A 195 1.83 7.41 -24.02
C ASP A 195 2.65 8.48 -23.27
N ILE A 196 2.24 8.88 -22.06
CA ILE A 196 2.97 9.80 -21.18
C ILE A 196 4.40 9.32 -20.90
N LEU A 197 4.61 8.00 -20.79
CA LEU A 197 5.94 7.47 -20.48
C LEU A 197 6.96 7.77 -21.60
N GLY A 198 6.49 7.80 -22.85
CA GLY A 198 7.30 8.13 -24.02
C GLY A 198 7.50 9.63 -24.26
N ASP A 199 6.70 10.49 -23.61
CA ASP A 199 6.74 11.93 -23.81
C ASP A 199 7.84 12.60 -22.95
N LYS A 200 8.66 13.44 -23.58
CA LYS A 200 9.75 14.19 -22.92
C LYS A 200 9.27 15.41 -22.14
N ALA A 201 8.04 15.86 -22.38
CA ALA A 201 7.46 17.00 -21.67
C ALA A 201 7.09 16.66 -20.22
N PHE A 202 6.86 15.39 -19.91
CA PHE A 202 6.53 14.92 -18.57
C PHE A 202 7.79 14.62 -17.75
N ASN A 203 7.76 15.02 -16.47
CA ASN A 203 8.81 14.72 -15.50
C ASN A 203 8.83 13.23 -15.12
N ASN A 204 9.91 12.77 -14.46
CA ASN A 204 10.05 11.37 -14.06
C ASN A 204 9.02 10.96 -13.00
N ASP A 205 8.65 11.84 -12.07
CA ASP A 205 7.72 11.52 -10.98
C ASP A 205 6.31 11.17 -11.50
N LYS A 206 5.83 11.88 -12.53
CA LYS A 206 4.56 11.57 -13.22
C LYS A 206 4.64 10.24 -13.96
N LYS A 207 5.79 9.92 -14.55
CA LYS A 207 5.99 8.63 -15.24
C LYS A 207 5.99 7.46 -14.27
N VAL A 208 6.65 7.60 -13.13
CA VAL A 208 6.58 6.61 -12.03
C VAL A 208 5.15 6.47 -11.54
N ALA A 209 4.42 7.57 -11.33
CA ALA A 209 3.02 7.50 -10.92
C ALA A 209 2.12 6.76 -11.95
N VAL A 210 2.38 6.92 -13.25
CA VAL A 210 1.70 6.14 -14.30
C VAL A 210 2.03 4.65 -14.19
N LEU A 211 3.30 4.29 -14.06
CA LEU A 211 3.73 2.90 -13.89
C LEU A 211 3.08 2.27 -12.65
N GLU A 212 3.08 2.96 -11.51
CA GLU A 212 2.49 2.49 -10.26
C GLU A 212 0.96 2.32 -10.37
N ALA A 213 0.25 3.35 -10.85
CA ALA A 213 -1.20 3.33 -10.94
C ALA A 213 -1.71 2.31 -11.97
N MET A 214 -0.98 2.15 -13.08
CA MET A 214 -1.36 1.29 -14.20
C MET A 214 -0.65 -0.07 -14.20
N LYS A 215 0.04 -0.46 -13.12
CA LYS A 215 0.84 -1.71 -13.09
C LYS A 215 0.05 -2.97 -13.47
N MET A 216 -1.27 -3.00 -13.29
CA MET A 216 -2.14 -4.13 -13.68
C MET A 216 -2.92 -3.91 -14.99
N GLU A 217 -2.71 -2.79 -15.70
CA GLU A 217 -3.47 -2.39 -16.89
C GLU A 217 -2.90 -2.97 -18.18
N ARG A 218 -3.78 -3.48 -19.06
CA ARG A 218 -3.35 -4.06 -20.36
C ARG A 218 -2.80 -3.00 -21.31
N SER A 219 -3.27 -1.76 -21.21
CA SER A 219 -2.80 -0.65 -22.06
C SER A 219 -1.33 -0.30 -21.82
N LEU A 220 -0.80 -0.60 -20.63
CA LEU A 220 0.60 -0.32 -20.29
C LEU A 220 1.57 -1.35 -20.88
N TYR A 221 1.10 -2.58 -21.14
CA TYR A 221 1.91 -3.73 -21.55
C TYR A 221 2.84 -3.50 -22.75
N PRO A 222 2.41 -2.90 -23.88
CA PRO A 222 3.29 -2.72 -25.03
C PRO A 222 4.52 -1.87 -24.71
N LEU A 223 4.37 -0.90 -23.82
CA LEU A 223 5.43 0.06 -23.49
C LEU A 223 6.37 -0.48 -22.41
N THR A 224 5.83 -1.15 -21.40
CA THR A 224 6.64 -1.84 -20.39
C THR A 224 7.43 -2.99 -21.00
N LEU A 225 6.87 -3.72 -21.97
CA LEU A 225 7.62 -4.70 -22.75
C LEU A 225 8.82 -4.06 -23.47
N GLN A 226 8.60 -2.93 -24.16
CA GLN A 226 9.69 -2.19 -24.80
C GLN A 226 10.77 -1.72 -23.81
N MET A 227 10.37 -1.32 -22.60
CA MET A 227 11.31 -0.95 -21.54
C MET A 227 12.18 -2.14 -21.10
N LEU A 228 11.60 -3.33 -20.95
CA LEU A 228 12.37 -4.54 -20.59
C LEU A 228 13.29 -5.01 -21.73
N ASP A 229 12.94 -4.72 -22.98
CA ASP A 229 13.74 -5.05 -24.16
C ASP A 229 14.86 -4.01 -24.45
N ASP A 230 14.84 -2.86 -23.76
CA ASP A 230 15.81 -1.78 -23.95
C ASP A 230 17.16 -2.09 -23.27
N SER A 231 18.16 -2.40 -24.09
CA SER A 231 19.54 -2.64 -23.67
C SER A 231 20.43 -1.39 -23.62
N SER A 232 19.87 -0.20 -23.88
CA SER A 232 20.63 1.06 -23.92
C SER A 232 21.05 1.59 -22.54
N GLY A 233 20.57 0.97 -21.45
CA GLY A 233 20.85 1.40 -20.07
C GLY A 233 20.17 2.72 -19.69
N ARG A 234 19.12 3.13 -20.43
CA ARG A 234 18.36 4.36 -20.19
C ARG A 234 17.52 4.30 -18.91
N TYR A 235 17.00 3.13 -18.58
CA TYR A 235 16.12 2.93 -17.43
C TYR A 235 16.91 2.38 -16.24
N ASP A 236 16.66 2.92 -15.06
CA ASP A 236 17.22 2.37 -13.82
C ASP A 236 16.47 1.10 -13.36
N GLU A 237 17.04 0.42 -12.36
CA GLU A 237 16.50 -0.84 -11.85
C GLU A 237 15.07 -0.70 -11.29
N SER A 238 14.69 0.46 -10.75
CA SER A 238 13.35 0.65 -10.18
C SER A 238 12.30 0.73 -11.28
N ILE A 239 12.58 1.54 -12.32
CA ILE A 239 11.70 1.63 -13.50
C ILE A 239 11.57 0.28 -14.19
N LEU A 240 12.66 -0.46 -14.32
CA LEU A 240 12.65 -1.81 -14.90
C LEU A 240 11.85 -2.80 -14.04
N THR A 241 11.95 -2.71 -12.71
CA THR A 241 11.13 -3.52 -11.81
C THR A 241 9.64 -3.19 -11.93
N ASP A 242 9.25 -1.91 -11.99
CA ASP A 242 7.85 -1.52 -12.18
C ASP A 242 7.30 -1.98 -13.54
N ALA A 243 8.10 -1.86 -14.61
CA ALA A 243 7.76 -2.37 -15.93
C ALA A 243 7.60 -3.90 -15.91
N PHE A 244 8.46 -4.61 -15.18
CA PHE A 244 8.38 -6.05 -14.97
C PHE A 244 7.11 -6.45 -14.22
N THR A 245 6.68 -5.70 -13.20
CA THR A 245 5.43 -5.94 -12.46
C THR A 245 4.21 -5.97 -13.38
N ASN A 246 4.22 -5.18 -14.46
CA ASN A 246 3.18 -5.18 -15.48
C ASN A 246 3.32 -6.33 -16.48
N VAL A 247 4.52 -6.56 -17.03
CA VAL A 247 4.77 -7.63 -18.02
C VAL A 247 4.42 -9.01 -17.45
N ARG A 248 4.73 -9.28 -16.17
CA ARG A 248 4.42 -10.58 -15.54
C ARG A 248 2.92 -10.91 -15.46
N GLN A 249 2.04 -9.92 -15.58
CA GLN A 249 0.58 -10.16 -15.62
C GLN A 249 0.11 -10.72 -16.98
N PHE A 250 0.91 -10.52 -18.02
CA PHE A 250 0.46 -10.61 -19.41
C PHE A 250 1.32 -11.51 -20.28
N ASP A 251 2.59 -11.70 -19.92
CA ASP A 251 3.56 -12.54 -20.62
C ASP A 251 4.52 -13.19 -19.61
N GLU A 252 4.12 -14.37 -19.13
CA GLU A 252 4.91 -15.16 -18.17
C GLU A 252 6.27 -15.55 -18.75
N GLN A 253 6.34 -15.86 -20.05
CA GLN A 253 7.58 -16.28 -20.69
C GLN A 253 8.60 -15.13 -20.71
N ARG A 254 8.18 -13.93 -21.12
CA ARG A 254 9.07 -12.77 -21.14
C ARG A 254 9.46 -12.33 -19.74
N ALA A 255 8.51 -12.31 -18.80
CA ALA A 255 8.78 -11.98 -17.40
C ALA A 255 9.79 -12.94 -16.79
N ARG A 256 9.65 -14.26 -17.02
CA ARG A 256 10.63 -15.25 -16.60
C ARG A 256 12.02 -14.97 -17.16
N GLN A 257 12.14 -14.76 -18.47
CA GLN A 257 13.43 -14.44 -19.10
C GLN A 257 14.07 -13.20 -18.50
N PHE A 258 13.28 -12.15 -18.26
CA PHE A 258 13.75 -10.93 -17.64
C PHE A 258 14.26 -11.17 -16.21
N ALA A 259 13.49 -11.88 -15.39
CA ALA A 259 13.86 -12.19 -14.00
C ALA A 259 15.13 -13.05 -13.92
N GLU A 260 15.21 -14.12 -14.72
CA GLU A 260 16.40 -14.99 -14.79
C GLU A 260 17.65 -14.21 -15.23
N ALA A 261 17.52 -13.32 -16.22
CA ALA A 261 18.64 -12.52 -16.73
C ALA A 261 19.12 -11.46 -15.74
N ASN A 262 18.24 -10.92 -14.89
CA ASN A 262 18.53 -9.74 -14.06
C ASN A 262 18.73 -10.02 -12.56
N LEU A 263 18.38 -11.21 -12.07
CA LEU A 263 18.50 -11.59 -10.65
C LEU A 263 19.89 -11.34 -10.05
N ASN A 264 20.94 -11.55 -10.86
CA ASN A 264 22.34 -11.42 -10.45
C ASN A 264 23.02 -10.15 -10.99
N THR A 265 22.35 -9.38 -11.85
CA THR A 265 22.89 -8.12 -12.40
C THR A 265 22.41 -6.91 -11.63
N PHE A 266 21.18 -6.95 -11.11
CA PHE A 266 20.61 -5.90 -10.28
C PHE A 266 21.41 -5.74 -8.98
N LYS A 267 21.63 -4.49 -8.58
CA LYS A 267 22.35 -4.14 -7.36
C LYS A 267 21.40 -4.02 -6.17
N SER A 268 20.18 -3.53 -6.39
CA SER A 268 19.17 -3.35 -5.36
C SER A 268 18.69 -4.70 -4.81
N PRO A 269 18.92 -5.02 -3.53
CA PRO A 269 18.45 -6.28 -2.98
C PRO A 269 16.92 -6.38 -2.92
N ARG A 270 16.21 -5.25 -2.78
CA ARG A 270 14.75 -5.19 -2.93
C ARG A 270 14.30 -5.73 -4.28
N ASN A 271 14.90 -5.23 -5.36
CA ASN A 271 14.51 -5.59 -6.72
C ASN A 271 14.88 -7.06 -7.00
N ARG A 272 16.05 -7.51 -6.53
CA ARG A 272 16.44 -8.93 -6.61
C ARG A 272 15.47 -9.85 -5.86
N VAL A 273 14.99 -9.46 -4.68
CA VAL A 273 13.95 -10.20 -3.94
C VAL A 273 12.65 -10.28 -4.73
N GLU A 274 12.21 -9.18 -5.35
CA GLU A 274 11.00 -9.19 -6.18
C GLU A 274 11.11 -10.15 -7.37
N LEU A 275 12.25 -10.14 -8.08
CA LEU A 275 12.52 -11.08 -9.17
C LEU A 275 12.56 -12.53 -8.66
N ALA A 276 13.23 -12.80 -7.54
CA ALA A 276 13.32 -14.13 -6.95
C ALA A 276 11.96 -14.65 -6.45
N SER A 277 11.17 -13.82 -5.77
CA SER A 277 9.81 -14.17 -5.35
C SER A 277 8.96 -14.56 -6.54
N TYR A 278 9.02 -13.82 -7.65
CA TYR A 278 8.31 -14.20 -8.87
C TYR A 278 8.78 -15.54 -9.44
N LEU A 279 10.10 -15.77 -9.53
CA LEU A 279 10.64 -17.04 -10.01
C LEU A 279 10.20 -18.22 -9.14
N ILE A 280 10.16 -18.05 -7.82
CA ILE A 280 9.59 -19.03 -6.89
C ILE A 280 8.11 -19.26 -7.22
N ASP A 281 7.32 -18.20 -7.34
CA ASP A 281 5.87 -18.28 -7.55
C ASP A 281 5.50 -19.07 -8.81
N ILE A 282 6.27 -18.94 -9.91
CA ILE A 282 6.06 -19.67 -11.17
C ILE A 282 6.74 -21.06 -11.21
N GLY A 283 7.38 -21.50 -10.12
CA GLY A 283 8.07 -22.79 -10.05
C GLY A 283 9.42 -22.83 -10.78
N ALA A 284 10.01 -21.67 -11.08
CA ALA A 284 11.37 -21.52 -11.62
C ALA A 284 12.42 -21.28 -10.50
N ASP A 285 12.18 -21.84 -9.31
CA ASP A 285 13.14 -21.80 -8.20
C ASP A 285 14.42 -22.58 -8.54
N GLY A 286 15.55 -22.16 -8.00
CA GLY A 286 16.83 -22.77 -8.31
C GLY A 286 18.03 -22.26 -7.52
N PRO A 287 19.25 -22.74 -7.87
CA PRO A 287 20.46 -22.48 -7.10
C PRO A 287 20.85 -21.00 -6.98
N GLU A 288 20.46 -20.16 -7.94
CA GLU A 288 20.72 -18.72 -7.87
C GLU A 288 19.93 -18.05 -6.74
N ILE A 289 18.71 -18.52 -6.47
CA ILE A 289 17.89 -18.05 -5.35
C ILE A 289 18.46 -18.52 -4.02
N ASP A 290 19.00 -19.75 -3.95
CA ASP A 290 19.71 -20.23 -2.76
C ASP A 290 20.93 -19.36 -2.42
N ARG A 291 21.70 -18.98 -3.45
CA ARG A 291 22.85 -18.07 -3.29
C ARG A 291 22.39 -16.69 -2.82
N LEU A 292 21.32 -16.15 -3.40
CA LEU A 292 20.74 -14.88 -2.98
C LEU A 292 20.29 -14.93 -1.51
N ILE A 293 19.55 -15.95 -1.10
CA ILE A 293 19.13 -16.11 0.31
C ILE A 293 20.35 -16.16 1.23
N ALA A 294 21.39 -16.92 0.88
CA ALA A 294 22.62 -17.02 1.67
C ALA A 294 23.41 -15.70 1.71
N GLU A 295 23.42 -14.93 0.62
CA GLU A 295 24.00 -13.59 0.55
C GLU A 295 23.25 -12.61 1.46
N LEU A 296 21.92 -12.50 1.31
CA LEU A 296 21.07 -11.61 2.09
C LEU A 296 21.15 -11.91 3.59
N ARG A 297 21.16 -13.19 3.97
CA ARG A 297 21.31 -13.60 5.37
C ARG A 297 22.66 -13.17 5.95
N ARG A 298 23.75 -13.32 5.20
CA ARG A 298 25.09 -12.87 5.63
C ARG A 298 25.16 -11.36 5.76
N GLN A 299 24.57 -10.62 4.81
CA GLN A 299 24.50 -9.15 4.87
C GLN A 299 23.73 -8.69 6.10
N GLN A 300 22.57 -9.28 6.39
CA GLN A 300 21.78 -8.95 7.59
C GLN A 300 22.55 -9.23 8.88
N GLN A 301 23.28 -10.35 8.96
CA GLN A 301 24.11 -10.68 10.12
C GLN A 301 25.29 -9.71 10.30
N ALA A 302 25.88 -9.24 9.21
CA ALA A 302 27.01 -8.30 9.24
C ALA A 302 26.58 -6.87 9.62
N GLN A 303 25.36 -6.46 9.30
CA GLN A 303 24.87 -5.09 9.46
C GLN A 303 24.29 -4.76 10.85
N GLN A 304 24.58 -5.56 11.89
CA GLN A 304 24.16 -5.36 13.30
C GLN A 304 23.03 -4.32 13.53
N GLN A 305 21.78 -4.78 13.38
CA GLN A 305 20.56 -4.18 13.98
C GLN A 305 20.12 -2.73 13.64
N GLU A 306 20.82 -1.92 12.85
CA GLU A 306 20.43 -0.49 12.72
C GLU A 306 19.40 -0.14 11.64
N SER A 307 19.10 -1.02 10.67
CA SER A 307 18.11 -0.70 9.63
C SER A 307 17.04 -1.77 9.43
N TYR A 308 15.80 -1.40 9.81
CA TYR A 308 14.57 -2.16 9.60
C TYR A 308 14.31 -2.51 8.12
N VAL A 309 14.90 -1.78 7.18
CA VAL A 309 14.63 -1.95 5.74
C VAL A 309 15.21 -3.27 5.21
N TRP A 310 16.31 -3.76 5.80
CA TRP A 310 17.06 -4.93 5.31
C TRP A 310 16.68 -6.25 6.00
N SER A 311 16.05 -6.22 7.17
CA SER A 311 15.73 -7.44 7.93
C SER A 311 14.65 -8.32 7.29
N GLY A 312 13.95 -7.79 6.27
CA GLY A 312 12.83 -8.45 5.59
C GLY A 312 13.19 -9.36 4.43
N TYR A 313 14.34 -9.14 3.77
CA TYR A 313 14.55 -9.66 2.42
C TYR A 313 14.76 -11.17 2.33
N TYR A 314 15.65 -11.75 3.13
CA TYR A 314 15.83 -13.21 3.10
C TYR A 314 14.61 -13.95 3.68
N PRO A 315 13.96 -13.50 4.78
CA PRO A 315 12.76 -14.17 5.28
C PRO A 315 11.61 -14.13 4.26
N SER A 316 11.43 -13.03 3.52
CA SER A 316 10.42 -12.96 2.44
C SER A 316 10.58 -14.07 1.40
N LEU A 317 11.81 -14.42 1.01
CA LEU A 317 12.06 -15.53 0.08
C LEU A 317 11.79 -16.90 0.71
N ILE A 318 12.07 -17.05 2.02
CA ILE A 318 11.71 -18.26 2.77
C ILE A 318 10.18 -18.44 2.79
N PHE A 319 9.43 -17.38 3.09
CA PHE A 319 7.96 -17.42 3.10
C PHE A 319 7.40 -17.71 1.71
N ALA A 320 7.94 -17.09 0.66
CA ALA A 320 7.53 -17.34 -0.72
C ALA A 320 7.68 -18.83 -1.11
N ARG A 321 8.78 -19.49 -0.71
CA ARG A 321 8.98 -20.93 -0.96
C ARG A 321 7.97 -21.81 -0.23
N ILE A 322 7.65 -21.47 1.02
CA ILE A 322 6.63 -22.20 1.80
C ILE A 322 5.27 -22.04 1.11
N GLU A 323 4.87 -20.81 0.79
CA GLU A 323 3.58 -20.51 0.15
C GLU A 323 3.46 -21.16 -1.23
N HIS A 324 4.51 -21.12 -2.06
CA HIS A 324 4.51 -21.81 -3.36
C HIS A 324 4.29 -23.33 -3.18
N GLY A 325 5.01 -23.94 -2.23
CA GLY A 325 4.84 -25.35 -1.89
C GLY A 325 3.43 -25.68 -1.39
N LEU A 326 2.81 -24.81 -0.59
CA LEU A 326 1.44 -25.00 -0.10
C LEU A 326 0.37 -24.83 -1.18
N LYS A 327 0.62 -23.96 -2.18
CA LYS A 327 -0.30 -23.68 -3.30
C LYS A 327 -0.25 -24.75 -4.39
N ALA A 328 0.81 -25.53 -4.48
CA ALA A 328 0.98 -26.54 -5.50
C ALA A 328 -0.17 -27.58 -5.46
N ALA A 329 -0.77 -27.89 -6.63
CA ALA A 329 -1.85 -28.87 -6.72
C ALA A 329 -1.43 -30.28 -6.27
N ALA A 330 -0.15 -30.61 -6.43
CA ALA A 330 0.48 -31.83 -5.95
C ALA A 330 1.82 -31.45 -5.29
N PRO A 331 1.82 -31.10 -3.98
CA PRO A 331 3.03 -30.66 -3.31
C PRO A 331 4.03 -31.81 -3.13
N ASP A 332 5.32 -31.53 -3.32
CA ASP A 332 6.40 -32.43 -2.87
C ASP A 332 6.49 -32.36 -1.34
N VAL A 333 5.64 -33.16 -0.69
CA VAL A 333 5.50 -33.20 0.76
C VAL A 333 6.85 -33.44 1.47
N PRO A 334 7.68 -34.43 1.08
CA PRO A 334 8.99 -34.62 1.70
C PRO A 334 9.91 -33.40 1.60
N ALA A 335 10.00 -32.75 0.44
CA ALA A 335 10.86 -31.59 0.26
C ALA A 335 10.36 -30.39 1.07
N LEU A 336 9.06 -30.09 1.00
CA LEU A 336 8.43 -28.98 1.72
C LEU A 336 8.54 -29.18 3.24
N ALA A 337 8.27 -30.39 3.73
CA ALA A 337 8.38 -30.73 5.15
C ALA A 337 9.81 -30.55 5.68
N ARG A 338 10.81 -31.03 4.93
CA ARG A 338 12.22 -30.85 5.29
C ARG A 338 12.61 -29.37 5.29
N PHE A 339 12.11 -28.60 4.32
CA PHE A 339 12.34 -27.17 4.24
C PHE A 339 11.76 -26.45 5.46
N ILE A 340 10.45 -26.59 5.74
CA ILE A 340 9.78 -25.97 6.90
C ILE A 340 10.49 -26.36 8.20
N SER A 341 10.77 -27.66 8.39
CA SER A 341 11.51 -28.17 9.56
C SER A 341 12.87 -27.50 9.75
N THR A 342 13.63 -27.32 8.67
CA THR A 342 14.92 -26.63 8.69
C THR A 342 14.79 -25.15 9.07
N GLN A 343 13.70 -24.49 8.65
CA GLN A 343 13.47 -23.09 9.01
C GLN A 343 12.97 -22.94 10.45
N MET A 344 12.22 -23.91 10.99
CA MET A 344 11.87 -23.95 12.42
C MET A 344 13.13 -24.01 13.29
N ASP A 345 14.18 -24.70 12.84
CA ASP A 345 15.51 -24.69 13.48
C ASP A 345 16.22 -23.35 13.44
N LYS A 346 15.82 -22.48 12.53
CA LYS A 346 16.32 -21.11 12.41
C LYS A 346 15.38 -20.08 13.04
N GLY A 347 14.32 -20.52 13.73
CA GLY A 347 13.38 -19.63 14.41
C GLY A 347 12.11 -19.30 13.63
N LEU A 348 11.76 -20.06 12.58
CA LEU A 348 10.46 -19.92 11.94
C LEU A 348 9.36 -20.29 12.94
N GLN A 349 8.42 -19.38 13.12
CA GLN A 349 7.26 -19.50 13.97
C GLN A 349 5.99 -19.25 13.17
N LEU A 350 4.88 -19.73 13.71
CA LEU A 350 3.54 -19.40 13.27
C LEU A 350 2.87 -18.64 14.42
N ALA A 351 2.27 -17.49 14.13
CA ALA A 351 1.61 -16.68 15.13
C ALA A 351 0.35 -16.01 14.58
N LEU A 352 -0.50 -15.52 15.49
CA LEU A 352 -1.55 -14.58 15.15
C LEU A 352 -1.00 -13.17 15.22
N SER A 353 -1.35 -12.35 14.23
CA SER A 353 -1.12 -10.91 14.30
C SER A 353 -1.94 -10.29 15.42
N ASP A 354 -1.49 -9.13 15.88
CA ASP A 354 -2.27 -8.31 16.79
C ASP A 354 -3.45 -7.64 16.06
N PHE A 355 -4.32 -6.99 16.85
CA PHE A 355 -5.49 -6.30 16.32
C PHE A 355 -5.15 -4.94 15.67
N SER A 356 -3.86 -4.59 15.47
CA SER A 356 -3.48 -3.26 14.97
C SER A 356 -3.99 -3.02 13.55
N ASN A 357 -4.10 -4.09 12.75
CA ASN A 357 -4.54 -4.07 11.35
C ASN A 357 -5.98 -4.56 11.18
N GLY A 358 -6.79 -4.50 12.26
CA GLY A 358 -8.17 -4.97 12.26
C GLY A 358 -8.31 -6.39 12.82
N LYS A 359 -8.66 -7.35 11.98
CA LYS A 359 -8.89 -8.75 12.40
C LYS A 359 -7.56 -9.52 12.49
N PRO A 360 -7.31 -10.29 13.56
CA PRO A 360 -6.10 -11.09 13.67
C PRO A 360 -6.07 -12.14 12.57
N TYR A 361 -4.88 -12.40 12.05
CA TYR A 361 -4.63 -13.37 11.00
C TYR A 361 -3.36 -14.17 11.27
N LEU A 362 -3.31 -15.38 10.73
CA LEU A 362 -2.13 -16.24 10.81
C LEU A 362 -1.02 -15.69 9.93
N HIS A 363 0.19 -15.64 10.48
CA HIS A 363 1.39 -15.27 9.76
C HIS A 363 2.56 -16.16 10.15
N PHE A 364 3.44 -16.42 9.18
CA PHE A 364 4.78 -16.88 9.47
C PHE A 364 5.60 -15.72 10.03
N SER A 365 6.41 -16.01 11.04
CA SER A 365 7.38 -15.08 11.62
C SER A 365 8.76 -15.70 11.59
N LEU A 366 9.76 -14.94 11.16
CA LEU A 366 11.16 -15.33 11.20
C LEU A 366 12.00 -14.08 11.44
N ASP A 367 12.86 -14.13 12.47
CA ASP A 367 13.57 -12.98 13.03
C ASP A 367 12.63 -11.83 13.45
N LYS A 368 12.47 -10.83 12.60
CA LYS A 368 11.62 -9.64 12.80
C LYS A 368 10.67 -9.39 11.63
N THR A 369 10.49 -10.40 10.80
CA THR A 369 9.75 -10.29 9.54
C THR A 369 8.59 -11.26 9.59
N SER A 370 7.42 -10.76 9.25
CA SER A 370 6.18 -11.52 9.21
C SER A 370 5.59 -11.53 7.81
N SER A 371 5.02 -12.66 7.40
CA SER A 371 4.19 -12.74 6.20
C SER A 371 2.92 -13.52 6.50
N ALA A 372 1.78 -12.97 6.08
CA ALA A 372 0.50 -13.66 6.21
C ALA A 372 0.54 -15.05 5.55
N VAL A 373 -0.09 -16.02 6.21
CA VAL A 373 -0.32 -17.36 5.64
C VAL A 373 -1.55 -17.28 4.75
N LYS A 374 -1.36 -17.42 3.43
CA LYS A 374 -2.46 -17.23 2.46
C LYS A 374 -3.37 -18.45 2.39
N GLN A 375 -2.83 -19.64 2.60
CA GLN A 375 -3.56 -20.91 2.54
C GLN A 375 -3.36 -21.75 3.81
N PRO A 376 -3.89 -21.31 4.97
CA PRO A 376 -3.71 -22.04 6.23
C PRO A 376 -4.29 -23.46 6.18
N GLU A 377 -5.38 -23.69 5.46
CA GLU A 377 -5.94 -25.04 5.28
C GLU A 377 -5.00 -26.00 4.54
N SER A 378 -4.22 -25.52 3.56
CA SER A 378 -3.22 -26.33 2.87
C SER A 378 -2.07 -26.78 3.79
N LEU A 379 -1.81 -26.02 4.85
CA LEU A 379 -0.81 -26.35 5.87
C LEU A 379 -1.39 -27.29 6.94
N PHE A 380 -2.48 -26.89 7.62
CA PHE A 380 -3.01 -27.66 8.76
C PHE A 380 -3.87 -28.84 8.34
N GLY A 381 -4.61 -28.72 7.23
CA GLY A 381 -5.51 -29.75 6.72
C GLY A 381 -4.78 -30.88 5.97
N ASN A 382 -3.50 -30.69 5.62
CA ASN A 382 -2.70 -31.71 4.96
C ASN A 382 -1.97 -32.59 6.00
N ALA A 383 -2.66 -33.63 6.47
CA ALA A 383 -2.11 -34.56 7.46
C ALA A 383 -0.78 -35.21 7.03
N ALA A 384 -0.60 -35.50 5.73
CA ALA A 384 0.65 -36.06 5.22
C ALA A 384 1.82 -35.06 5.35
N LEU A 385 1.56 -33.77 5.11
CA LEU A 385 2.55 -32.72 5.32
C LEU A 385 2.88 -32.52 6.80
N VAL A 386 1.88 -32.47 7.67
CA VAL A 386 2.08 -32.35 9.13
C VAL A 386 2.91 -33.52 9.66
N ASP A 387 2.55 -34.75 9.31
CA ASP A 387 3.27 -35.97 9.69
C ASP A 387 4.73 -35.91 9.21
N ALA A 388 4.94 -35.51 7.95
CA ALA A 388 6.28 -35.37 7.39
C ALA A 388 7.10 -34.25 8.07
N ILE A 389 6.49 -33.12 8.48
CA ILE A 389 7.19 -32.04 9.21
C ILE A 389 7.64 -32.53 10.59
N VAL A 390 6.76 -33.24 11.30
CA VAL A 390 7.08 -33.81 12.62
C VAL A 390 8.28 -34.76 12.50
N LYS A 391 8.26 -35.64 11.50
CA LYS A 391 9.24 -36.71 11.25
C LYS A 391 10.42 -36.32 10.35
N ALA A 392 10.54 -35.04 10.01
CA ALA A 392 11.65 -34.55 9.18
C ALA A 392 13.03 -34.72 9.87
N GLN A 393 13.04 -34.97 11.18
CA GLN A 393 14.19 -35.24 12.03
C GLN A 393 13.82 -36.32 13.05
N PRO A 394 14.81 -37.01 13.65
CA PRO A 394 14.54 -38.02 14.68
C PRO A 394 13.65 -37.48 15.80
N LEU A 395 12.58 -38.20 16.08
CA LEU A 395 11.59 -37.79 17.06
C LEU A 395 12.14 -37.92 18.49
N THR A 396 12.25 -36.78 19.16
CA THR A 396 12.60 -36.66 20.58
C THR A 396 11.53 -35.81 21.28
N ALA A 397 11.47 -35.82 22.61
CA ALA A 397 10.54 -34.96 23.35
C ALA A 397 10.75 -33.47 23.02
N GLY A 398 12.02 -33.02 22.89
CA GLY A 398 12.34 -31.64 22.50
C GLY A 398 11.92 -31.31 21.07
N ARG A 399 12.08 -32.24 20.12
CA ARG A 399 11.58 -32.06 18.75
C ARG A 399 10.06 -31.97 18.74
N LEU A 400 9.38 -32.86 19.45
CA LEU A 400 7.93 -32.89 19.53
C LEU A 400 7.39 -31.62 20.17
N GLN A 401 8.02 -31.13 21.25
CA GLN A 401 7.71 -29.85 21.85
C GLN A 401 7.78 -28.71 20.83
N LYS A 402 8.87 -28.63 20.07
CA LYS A 402 9.08 -27.56 19.09
C LYS A 402 8.06 -27.59 17.96
N VAL A 403 7.68 -28.77 17.48
CA VAL A 403 6.68 -28.90 16.42
C VAL A 403 5.27 -28.67 16.96
N SER A 404 4.98 -29.10 18.19
CA SER A 404 3.75 -28.76 18.89
C SER A 404 3.61 -27.24 19.05
N ASP A 405 4.67 -26.54 19.47
CA ASP A 405 4.68 -25.08 19.59
C ASP A 405 4.40 -24.39 18.25
N PHE A 406 5.04 -24.85 17.17
CA PHE A 406 4.83 -24.31 15.82
C PHE A 406 3.39 -24.48 15.30
N PHE A 407 2.73 -25.60 15.58
CA PHE A 407 1.34 -25.83 15.14
C PHE A 407 0.29 -25.39 16.15
N GLN A 408 0.72 -24.94 17.33
CA GLN A 408 -0.14 -24.45 18.37
C GLN A 408 -0.44 -22.97 18.15
N THR A 409 -1.72 -22.63 18.10
CA THR A 409 -2.16 -21.24 18.05
C THR A 409 -3.33 -21.03 18.98
N THR A 410 -3.29 -19.94 19.75
CA THR A 410 -4.37 -19.56 20.67
C THR A 410 -4.79 -18.12 20.45
N ASP A 411 -6.08 -17.83 20.58
CA ASP A 411 -6.63 -16.47 20.64
C ASP A 411 -7.42 -16.30 21.94
N ARG A 412 -7.00 -15.36 22.79
CA ARG A 412 -7.65 -15.05 24.09
C ARG A 412 -7.91 -16.30 24.95
N GLY A 413 -6.98 -17.24 24.95
CA GLY A 413 -7.07 -18.50 25.70
C GLY A 413 -7.91 -19.60 25.03
N LEU A 414 -8.47 -19.34 23.84
CA LEU A 414 -9.13 -20.36 23.01
C LEU A 414 -8.13 -20.96 22.03
N TRP A 415 -8.10 -22.29 21.95
CA TRP A 415 -7.30 -23.02 20.98
C TRP A 415 -7.87 -22.83 19.57
N VAL A 416 -7.02 -22.36 18.65
CA VAL A 416 -7.34 -22.20 17.22
C VAL A 416 -6.84 -23.43 16.46
N THR A 417 -5.59 -23.80 16.70
CA THR A 417 -4.95 -25.00 16.14
C THR A 417 -4.14 -25.70 17.22
N THR A 418 -4.08 -27.03 17.15
CA THR A 418 -3.25 -27.82 18.06
C THR A 418 -2.77 -29.11 17.39
N LEU A 419 -1.57 -29.58 17.76
CA LEU A 419 -1.05 -30.84 17.27
C LEU A 419 -1.68 -32.03 18.01
N MET A 420 -2.06 -33.05 17.25
CA MET A 420 -2.58 -34.31 17.74
C MET A 420 -1.68 -35.45 17.26
N MET A 421 -1.58 -36.50 18.07
CA MET A 421 -0.84 -37.72 17.74
C MET A 421 -1.75 -38.94 17.89
N THR A 422 -1.80 -39.78 16.86
CA THR A 422 -2.34 -41.13 16.93
C THR A 422 -1.17 -42.09 17.13
N PRO A 423 -0.94 -42.61 18.35
CA PRO A 423 0.19 -43.50 18.62
C PRO A 423 0.02 -44.85 17.93
N ALA A 424 1.13 -45.46 17.50
CA ALA A 424 1.12 -46.89 17.18
C ALA A 424 1.12 -47.71 18.47
N ALA A 425 0.75 -48.98 18.40
CA ALA A 425 0.72 -49.88 19.57
C ALA A 425 2.04 -49.93 20.36
N THR A 426 3.17 -49.72 19.68
CA THR A 426 4.53 -49.76 20.26
C THR A 426 5.06 -48.38 20.67
N THR A 427 4.32 -47.31 20.39
CA THR A 427 4.70 -45.95 20.79
C THR A 427 4.56 -45.82 22.30
N GLN A 428 5.58 -45.27 22.96
CA GLN A 428 5.56 -45.04 24.40
C GLN A 428 5.94 -43.60 24.72
N LEU A 429 5.12 -42.92 25.51
CA LEU A 429 5.48 -41.64 26.14
C LEU A 429 5.93 -41.87 27.58
N THR A 430 7.00 -41.22 28.00
CA THR A 430 7.40 -41.16 29.42
C THR A 430 7.10 -39.77 29.97
N LEU A 431 6.44 -39.72 31.12
CA LEU A 431 6.09 -38.48 31.80
C LEU A 431 7.08 -38.12 32.92
N ALA A 432 7.09 -36.84 33.30
CA ALA A 432 7.95 -36.31 34.36
C ALA A 432 7.71 -36.94 35.75
N ASP A 433 6.53 -37.50 36.00
CA ASP A 433 6.21 -38.23 37.23
C ASP A 433 6.57 -39.74 37.16
N GLY A 434 7.22 -40.16 36.07
CA GLY A 434 7.66 -41.53 35.85
C GLY A 434 6.60 -42.45 35.21
N ARG A 435 5.36 -41.99 35.02
CA ARG A 435 4.34 -42.75 34.31
C ARG A 435 4.74 -42.96 32.85
N LYS A 436 4.31 -44.10 32.30
CA LYS A 436 4.50 -44.45 30.89
C LYS A 436 3.14 -44.66 30.25
N ALA A 437 2.88 -43.96 29.15
CA ALA A 437 1.67 -44.16 28.35
C ALA A 437 2.02 -45.05 27.16
N GLN A 438 1.45 -46.25 27.09
CA GLN A 438 1.62 -47.15 25.95
C GLN A 438 0.55 -46.87 24.89
N GLY A 439 0.95 -46.91 23.62
CA GLY A 439 0.05 -46.60 22.50
C GLY A 439 -1.13 -47.56 22.37
N ASP A 440 -0.97 -48.81 22.77
CA ASP A 440 -2.06 -49.80 22.77
C ASP A 440 -3.07 -49.61 23.92
N GLU A 441 -2.74 -48.83 24.95
CA GLU A 441 -3.64 -48.45 26.04
C GLU A 441 -4.47 -47.21 25.70
N ILE A 442 -3.99 -46.39 24.75
CA ILE A 442 -4.63 -45.14 24.32
C ILE A 442 -5.85 -45.44 23.44
N LEU A 443 -6.97 -44.76 23.71
CA LEU A 443 -8.25 -45.01 23.03
C LEU A 443 -8.24 -44.55 21.58
N ASP A 444 -7.70 -43.36 21.31
CA ASP A 444 -7.70 -42.76 19.97
C ASP A 444 -6.49 -41.82 19.78
N ARG A 445 -6.59 -40.60 20.31
CA ARG A 445 -5.56 -39.55 20.11
C ARG A 445 -4.97 -39.05 21.41
N VAL A 446 -3.72 -38.62 21.32
CA VAL A 446 -3.02 -37.81 22.31
C VAL A 446 -3.05 -36.37 21.85
N TRP A 447 -3.55 -35.49 22.70
CA TRP A 447 -3.48 -34.05 22.53
C TRP A 447 -2.12 -33.56 23.02
N LEU A 448 -1.36 -32.90 22.14
CA LEU A 448 -0.03 -32.36 22.43
C LEU A 448 -0.08 -30.83 22.44
N ARG A 449 0.37 -30.25 23.56
CA ARG A 449 0.35 -28.78 23.76
C ARG A 449 1.61 -28.32 24.47
N VAL A 450 2.04 -27.10 24.19
CA VAL A 450 3.18 -26.47 24.85
C VAL A 450 2.67 -25.41 25.82
N GLU A 451 3.08 -25.54 27.07
CA GLU A 451 2.74 -24.57 28.11
C GLU A 451 4.01 -24.09 28.80
N GLU A 452 4.00 -22.83 29.24
CA GLU A 452 5.09 -22.32 30.07
C GLU A 452 4.97 -22.89 31.49
N LYS A 453 6.01 -23.61 31.93
CA LYS A 453 6.15 -24.14 33.30
C LYS A 453 7.48 -23.66 33.86
N ALA A 454 7.45 -22.95 34.98
CA ALA A 454 8.63 -22.39 35.62
C ALA A 454 9.54 -21.56 34.67
N GLY A 455 8.93 -20.79 33.76
CA GLY A 455 9.66 -19.94 32.81
C GLY A 455 10.21 -20.67 31.58
N GLN A 456 9.88 -21.95 31.39
CA GLN A 456 10.36 -22.76 30.26
C GLN A 456 9.18 -23.39 29.52
N PRO A 457 9.24 -23.50 28.18
CA PRO A 457 8.25 -24.24 27.42
C PRO A 457 8.34 -25.73 27.77
N ALA A 458 7.21 -26.34 28.11
CA ALA A 458 7.08 -27.76 28.44
C ALA A 458 6.01 -28.42 27.56
N LEU A 459 6.34 -29.56 26.96
CA LEU A 459 5.39 -30.39 26.23
C LEU A 459 4.46 -31.14 27.19
N ILE A 460 3.17 -30.86 27.10
CA ILE A 460 2.10 -31.53 27.82
C ILE A 460 1.39 -32.49 26.86
N ALA A 461 1.18 -33.72 27.30
CA ALA A 461 0.33 -34.70 26.63
C ALA A 461 -0.91 -34.98 27.46
N SER A 462 -2.08 -34.97 26.83
CA SER A 462 -3.35 -35.39 27.43
C SER A 462 -4.01 -36.45 26.56
N TRP A 463 -4.52 -37.51 27.17
CA TRP A 463 -5.17 -38.60 26.43
C TRP A 463 -6.23 -39.31 27.26
N ARG A 464 -7.03 -40.14 26.59
CA ARG A 464 -7.95 -41.07 27.22
C ARG A 464 -7.47 -42.49 26.96
N GLU A 465 -7.41 -43.30 28.00
CA GLU A 465 -7.18 -44.74 27.88
C GLU A 465 -8.44 -45.50 27.46
N LYS A 466 -8.29 -46.72 26.96
CA LYS A 466 -9.40 -47.63 26.65
C LYS A 466 -10.26 -47.97 27.86
N THR A 467 -9.72 -47.81 29.08
CA THR A 467 -10.45 -47.93 30.35
C THR A 467 -11.45 -46.78 30.59
N GLY A 468 -11.35 -45.70 29.81
CA GLY A 468 -12.12 -44.47 29.98
C GLY A 468 -11.43 -43.41 30.85
N SER A 469 -10.35 -43.78 31.53
CA SER A 469 -9.57 -42.85 32.36
C SER A 469 -8.87 -41.79 31.51
N VAL A 470 -8.85 -40.55 31.99
CA VAL A 470 -8.20 -39.42 31.32
C VAL A 470 -6.94 -39.05 32.09
N TYR A 471 -5.84 -38.88 31.37
CA TYR A 471 -4.55 -38.54 31.94
C TYR A 471 -3.95 -37.34 31.25
N GLU A 472 -3.08 -36.66 31.99
CA GLU A 472 -2.27 -35.56 31.53
C GLU A 472 -0.90 -35.60 32.22
N GLY A 473 0.14 -35.15 31.53
CA GLY A 473 1.44 -34.91 32.13
C GLY A 473 2.46 -34.28 31.19
N ILE A 474 3.58 -33.83 31.77
CA ILE A 474 4.73 -33.30 31.03
C ILE A 474 5.49 -34.47 30.41
N VAL A 475 5.67 -34.46 29.10
CA VAL A 475 6.42 -35.50 28.35
C VAL A 475 7.91 -35.23 28.48
N THR A 476 8.66 -36.22 28.93
CA THR A 476 10.13 -36.17 29.05
C THR A 476 10.84 -37.04 28.02
N ASP A 477 10.16 -38.07 27.48
CA ASP A 477 10.73 -38.96 26.47
C ASP A 477 9.65 -39.59 25.58
N ILE A 478 10.04 -39.99 24.37
CA ILE A 478 9.20 -40.70 23.41
C ILE A 478 9.99 -41.81 22.72
N VAL A 479 9.44 -43.03 22.73
CA VAL A 479 10.01 -44.21 22.08
C VAL A 479 9.07 -44.69 20.97
N ASN A 480 9.63 -45.11 19.84
CA ASN A 480 8.90 -45.53 18.64
C ASN A 480 7.87 -44.50 18.13
N GLY A 481 8.11 -43.20 18.38
CA GLY A 481 7.19 -42.15 17.95
C GLY A 481 7.14 -41.96 16.44
N GLU A 482 8.15 -42.41 15.69
CA GLU A 482 8.14 -42.41 14.21
C GLU A 482 7.00 -43.26 13.62
N GLN A 483 6.50 -44.23 14.38
CA GLN A 483 5.37 -45.08 13.99
C GLN A 483 4.01 -44.43 14.25
N ALA A 484 3.98 -43.35 15.05
CA ALA A 484 2.75 -42.59 15.30
C ALA A 484 2.38 -41.74 14.08
N HIS A 485 1.12 -41.34 13.97
CA HIS A 485 0.65 -40.39 12.96
C HIS A 485 0.32 -39.05 13.59
N PHE A 486 0.72 -37.96 12.94
CA PHE A 486 0.49 -36.60 13.43
C PHE A 486 -0.43 -35.81 12.51
N LEU A 487 -1.30 -35.01 13.11
CA LEU A 487 -2.21 -34.11 12.42
C LEU A 487 -2.48 -32.87 13.26
N VAL A 488 -2.99 -31.81 12.64
CA VAL A 488 -3.45 -30.63 13.36
C VAL A 488 -4.97 -30.67 13.49
N GLU A 489 -5.47 -30.53 14.70
CA GLU A 489 -6.89 -30.35 14.96
C GLU A 489 -7.23 -28.86 14.99
N PHE A 490 -8.28 -28.50 14.25
CA PHE A 490 -8.79 -27.13 14.13
C PHE A 490 -10.24 -27.16 13.66
N ASN A 491 -10.99 -26.10 13.95
CA ASN A 491 -12.31 -25.88 13.36
C ASN A 491 -12.13 -25.07 12.06
N SER A 492 -12.55 -25.60 10.91
CA SER A 492 -12.33 -24.96 9.60
C SER A 492 -13.01 -23.59 9.47
N TRP A 493 -14.23 -23.45 9.99
CA TRP A 493 -14.93 -22.16 10.00
C TRP A 493 -14.18 -21.13 10.85
N GLN A 494 -13.70 -21.52 12.02
CA GLN A 494 -12.87 -20.68 12.87
C GLN A 494 -11.52 -20.36 12.23
N LEU A 495 -10.85 -21.32 11.60
CA LEU A 495 -9.58 -21.11 10.91
C LEU A 495 -9.72 -20.12 9.76
N SER A 496 -10.81 -20.21 8.98
CA SER A 496 -11.13 -19.27 7.90
C SER A 496 -11.27 -17.81 8.39
N ASN A 497 -11.55 -17.62 9.68
CA ASN A 497 -11.58 -16.30 10.28
C ASN A 497 -10.18 -15.71 10.48
N TYR A 498 -9.14 -16.53 10.61
CA TYR A 498 -7.75 -16.10 10.77
C TYR A 498 -6.97 -16.15 9.46
N THR A 499 -7.59 -16.51 8.34
CA THR A 499 -6.96 -16.36 7.03
C THR A 499 -6.88 -14.88 6.70
N TRP A 500 -5.67 -14.40 6.39
CA TRP A 500 -5.52 -13.07 5.80
C TRP A 500 -6.29 -13.06 4.49
N LYS A 501 -7.32 -12.22 4.45
CA LYS A 501 -7.94 -11.83 3.21
C LYS A 501 -7.41 -10.43 2.97
N THR A 502 -6.47 -10.34 2.04
CA THR A 502 -6.33 -9.12 1.25
C THR A 502 -7.75 -8.74 0.88
N ASP A 503 -8.16 -7.50 1.14
CA ASP A 503 -9.40 -6.99 0.58
C ASP A 503 -9.38 -7.45 -0.90
N PRO A 504 -10.45 -8.04 -1.48
CA PRO A 504 -10.44 -8.41 -2.89
C PRO A 504 -9.93 -7.26 -3.78
N ILE A 505 -9.97 -6.03 -3.26
CA ILE A 505 -9.40 -4.80 -3.80
C ILE A 505 -7.86 -4.66 -3.65
N GLU A 506 -7.19 -5.16 -2.60
CA GLU A 506 -5.72 -5.15 -2.44
C GLU A 506 -5.01 -6.25 -3.25
N GLU A 507 -5.64 -7.41 -3.45
CA GLU A 507 -5.21 -8.35 -4.52
C GLU A 507 -5.40 -7.74 -5.91
N LEU A 508 -6.18 -6.67 -5.99
CA LEU A 508 -6.38 -5.85 -7.15
C LEU A 508 -5.51 -4.56 -7.15
N TYR A 509 -4.74 -4.21 -6.11
CA TYR A 509 -3.81 -3.06 -6.15
C TYR A 509 -2.38 -3.52 -6.36
#